data_AF-A0AAU1HJI7-F1
#
_entry.id   AF-A0AAU1HJI7-F1
#
_cell.length_a   1.000
_cell.length_b   1.000
_cell.length_c   1.000
_cell.angle_alpha   90.00
_cell.angle_beta   90.00
_cell.angle_gamma   90.00
#
_symmetry.space_group_name_H-M   'P 1'
#
loop_
_entity.id
_entity.type
_entity.pdbx_description
1 polymer ?
#
loop_
_entity_poly.entity_id
_entity_poly.type
_entity_poly.pdbx_seq_one_letter_code
_entity_poly.pdbx_strand_id
1 'polypeptide(L)'
;MPARPELSLLPRPHKVSPRPGRFVLGQDTSVRALPGAQGAADLLRALLGPTTGLPLPPSAEGRVVLALDPDLGGLGDEGYGLTVGPEALLLRAARPAGLLRGVQTIRQLLPPEALSGGVCRPTWELPCVEISDVPRYPWRGAMLDVARHFQPVSYLHRYVDLMALHKLNVLHLHLTDDQGWRMPVDQYPRLTSVGGLRAESLSDGVPHGGSYTKDELRGLVRHAAERGVTVVPEIEMPGHVRAALAAYPSLGNDPERRLDVWTRWGVCDTVLGVHEEVFDFCRAVLEEVMDVFPSPYIHIGGEECPTTEWEHSPAARERAAAEGLAGPGELHGWFMGRIGAFLVEHGRRPTGWAESGSELPPEFTVMTWRDPAHARTAARRGHRVVTAHHRSTYLDYAQSTDPDEPPAQPGDPVPLHAVHANEPVPLDWEADEASRVLGTQAQLWTEYVTTPDRIEYLTYPRLCALADRAWSGGHGDWSGFVERLRHHTARLDALGVRYRPLTARSLATASTGTARPPL
;
A
#
# COMPACT_ATOMS: atom_id res chain seq x y z
N MET A 1 37.98 3.81 19.76
CA MET A 1 37.05 4.81 19.21
C MET A 1 35.71 4.12 19.02
N PRO A 2 34.58 4.65 19.52
CA PRO A 2 33.30 4.07 19.15
C PRO A 2 33.12 4.29 17.64
N ALA A 3 32.73 3.22 16.93
CA ALA A 3 32.44 3.27 15.50
C ALA A 3 31.43 4.40 15.25
N ARG A 4 31.65 5.21 14.21
CA ARG A 4 30.67 6.20 13.76
C ARG A 4 29.34 5.46 13.57
N PRO A 5 28.21 5.91 14.14
CA PRO A 5 26.94 5.23 13.91
C PRO A 5 26.73 5.17 12.39
N GLU A 6 26.64 3.95 11.88
CA GLU A 6 26.33 3.67 10.49
C GLU A 6 25.06 4.46 10.14
N LEU A 7 25.05 5.16 9.00
CA LEU A 7 23.95 6.04 8.61
C LEU A 7 22.64 5.24 8.70
N SER A 8 21.88 5.47 9.78
CA SER A 8 20.76 4.61 10.19
C SER A 8 19.52 4.94 9.37
N LEU A 9 19.61 4.59 8.08
CA LEU A 9 18.62 4.81 7.04
C LEU A 9 17.69 3.61 6.94
N LEU A 10 16.41 3.87 6.70
CA LEU A 10 15.37 2.84 6.60
C LEU A 10 14.43 3.19 5.45
N PRO A 11 14.38 2.40 4.36
CA PRO A 11 15.11 1.15 4.15
C PRO A 11 16.63 1.33 3.99
N ARG A 12 17.39 0.25 4.23
CA ARG A 12 18.85 0.19 4.06
C ARG A 12 19.22 0.40 2.58
N PRO A 13 20.06 1.39 2.25
CA PRO A 13 20.47 1.57 0.86
C PRO A 13 21.36 0.42 0.37
N HIS A 14 21.30 0.14 -0.93
CA HIS A 14 22.11 -0.93 -1.55
C HIS A 14 23.62 -0.74 -1.32
N LYS A 15 24.14 0.48 -1.49
CA LYS A 15 25.53 0.83 -1.18
C LYS A 15 25.63 2.19 -0.51
N VAL A 16 26.36 2.24 0.60
CA VAL A 16 26.66 3.46 1.36
C VAL A 16 28.16 3.55 1.60
N SER A 17 28.75 4.73 1.39
CA SER A 17 30.16 4.99 1.60
C SER A 17 30.31 6.33 2.35
N PRO A 18 30.44 6.29 3.70
CA PRO A 18 30.64 7.50 4.49
C PRO A 18 31.89 8.27 4.07
N ARG A 19 31.80 9.59 4.01
CA ARG A 19 32.92 10.49 3.72
C ARG A 19 33.17 11.42 4.92
N PRO A 20 34.39 11.95 5.11
CA PRO A 20 34.65 12.93 6.16
C PRO A 20 33.94 14.27 5.86
N GLY A 21 33.55 14.98 6.91
CA GLY A 21 32.94 16.31 6.82
C GLY A 21 31.41 16.30 6.87
N ARG A 22 30.84 17.50 6.72
CA ARG A 22 29.41 17.76 6.71
C ARG A 22 29.07 18.80 5.65
N PHE A 23 27.89 18.68 5.06
CA PHE A 23 27.27 19.70 4.23
C PHE A 23 26.30 20.53 5.09
N VAL A 24 26.40 21.85 5.02
CA VAL A 24 25.54 22.76 5.79
C VAL A 24 24.45 23.33 4.89
N LEU A 25 23.20 23.02 5.21
CA LEU A 25 22.03 23.72 4.68
C LEU A 25 21.78 24.97 5.51
N GLY A 26 21.85 26.14 4.88
CA GLY A 26 21.57 27.45 5.49
C GLY A 26 20.66 28.31 4.63
N GLN A 27 20.42 29.54 5.08
CA GLN A 27 19.55 30.53 4.41
C GLN A 27 20.02 30.89 2.99
N ASP A 28 21.32 30.76 2.71
CA ASP A 28 21.97 30.98 1.42
C ASP A 28 21.90 29.76 0.48
N THR A 29 21.38 28.63 0.96
CA THR A 29 21.39 27.38 0.18
C THR A 29 20.29 27.39 -0.85
N SER A 30 20.68 27.22 -2.11
CA SER A 30 19.78 27.21 -3.26
C SER A 30 19.84 25.88 -4.02
N VAL A 31 18.78 25.60 -4.78
CA VAL A 31 18.56 24.34 -5.47
C VAL A 31 18.66 24.52 -6.98
N ARG A 32 19.54 23.75 -7.62
CA ARG A 32 19.68 23.66 -9.08
C ARG A 32 18.97 22.40 -9.58
N ALA A 33 17.84 22.59 -10.26
CA ALA A 33 17.15 21.51 -10.96
C ALA A 33 17.53 21.53 -12.45
N LEU A 34 18.19 20.48 -12.93
CA LEU A 34 18.41 20.31 -14.37
C LEU A 34 17.09 19.94 -15.10
N PRO A 35 17.03 20.01 -16.45
CA PRO A 35 15.82 19.67 -17.18
C PRO A 35 15.22 18.31 -16.78
N GLY A 36 13.92 18.30 -16.46
CA GLY A 36 13.18 17.13 -16.00
C GLY A 36 13.26 16.84 -14.49
N ALA A 37 14.13 17.52 -13.74
CA ALA A 37 14.28 17.34 -12.29
C ALA A 37 13.38 18.29 -11.45
N GLN A 38 12.53 19.11 -12.10
CA GLN A 38 11.73 20.16 -11.44
C GLN A 38 10.81 19.57 -10.35
N GLY A 39 10.06 18.50 -10.66
CA GLY A 39 9.16 17.89 -9.68
C GLY A 39 9.86 17.38 -8.42
N ALA A 40 11.08 16.84 -8.54
CA ALA A 40 11.85 16.41 -7.37
C ALA A 40 12.38 17.61 -6.56
N ALA A 41 12.74 18.71 -7.22
CA ALA A 41 13.14 19.93 -6.54
C ALA A 41 11.95 20.60 -5.82
N ASP A 42 10.77 20.57 -6.43
CA ASP A 42 9.53 21.04 -5.82
C ASP A 42 9.16 20.19 -4.60
N LEU A 43 9.24 18.86 -4.72
CA LEU A 43 9.05 17.94 -3.60
C LEU A 43 10.05 18.21 -2.45
N LEU A 44 11.35 18.37 -2.78
CA LEU A 44 12.37 18.69 -1.78
C LEU A 44 12.02 19.97 -1.01
N ARG A 45 11.63 21.04 -1.72
CA ARG A 45 11.23 22.30 -1.09
C ARG A 45 9.95 22.14 -0.26
N ALA A 46 8.95 21.44 -0.77
CA ALA A 46 7.70 21.21 -0.06
C ALA A 46 7.90 20.42 1.24
N LEU A 47 8.82 19.45 1.24
CA LEU A 47 9.06 18.59 2.40
C LEU A 47 10.05 19.18 3.42
N LEU A 48 11.00 20.02 2.98
CA LEU A 48 12.02 20.59 3.86
C LEU A 48 11.73 22.05 4.26
N GLY A 49 11.16 22.87 3.37
CA GLY A 49 10.97 24.29 3.63
C GLY A 49 10.18 24.57 4.91
N PRO A 50 8.96 24.03 5.05
CA PRO A 50 8.13 24.24 6.24
C PRO A 50 8.75 23.72 7.54
N THR A 51 9.49 22.60 7.50
CA THR A 51 10.02 21.96 8.71
C THR A 51 11.39 22.49 9.12
N THR A 52 12.19 22.97 8.16
CA THR A 52 13.53 23.52 8.42
C THR A 52 13.55 25.04 8.55
N GLY A 53 12.54 25.74 8.03
CA GLY A 53 12.52 27.20 7.90
C GLY A 53 13.45 27.74 6.80
N LEU A 54 13.98 26.88 5.93
CA LEU A 54 14.88 27.26 4.84
C LEU A 54 14.12 27.52 3.53
N PRO A 55 14.44 28.60 2.78
CA PRO A 55 13.72 28.95 1.56
C PRO A 55 14.06 28.04 0.37
N LEU A 56 15.30 27.50 0.33
CA LEU A 56 15.81 26.62 -0.73
C LEU A 56 15.48 27.12 -2.16
N PRO A 57 15.72 28.41 -2.48
CA PRO A 57 15.24 29.00 -3.73
C PRO A 57 15.91 28.34 -4.95
N PRO A 58 15.23 28.35 -6.12
CA PRO A 58 15.86 27.90 -7.35
C PRO A 58 17.05 28.79 -7.74
N SER A 59 18.16 28.19 -8.16
CA SER A 59 19.34 28.90 -8.68
C SER A 59 20.11 28.04 -9.68
N ALA A 60 20.63 28.66 -10.74
CA ALA A 60 21.51 27.98 -11.71
C ALA A 60 22.84 27.54 -11.08
N GLU A 61 23.27 28.23 -10.03
CA GLU A 61 24.50 27.95 -9.25
C GLU A 61 24.18 27.31 -7.89
N GLY A 62 23.01 26.66 -7.77
CA GLY A 62 22.57 26.02 -6.53
C GLY A 62 23.51 24.90 -6.08
N ARG A 63 23.83 24.89 -4.77
CA ARG A 63 24.68 23.86 -4.14
C ARG A 63 23.97 22.52 -3.98
N VAL A 64 22.65 22.49 -4.05
CA VAL A 64 21.84 21.27 -4.08
C VAL A 64 21.42 21.02 -5.53
N VAL A 65 22.04 20.05 -6.19
CA VAL A 65 21.86 19.75 -7.61
C VAL A 65 21.02 18.49 -7.78
N LEU A 66 19.93 18.59 -8.54
CA LEU A 66 19.11 17.45 -8.95
C LEU A 66 19.20 17.27 -10.47
N ALA A 67 19.55 16.06 -10.91
CA ALA A 67 19.86 15.78 -12.31
C ALA A 67 19.23 14.47 -12.79
N LEU A 68 18.52 14.52 -13.91
CA LEU A 68 18.26 13.32 -14.69
C LEU A 68 19.48 13.02 -15.56
N ASP A 69 19.93 11.77 -15.48
CA ASP A 69 21.06 11.25 -16.23
C ASP A 69 20.61 9.92 -16.87
N PRO A 70 19.99 9.95 -18.07
CA PRO A 70 19.46 8.75 -18.71
C PRO A 70 20.50 7.65 -18.97
N ASP A 71 21.79 8.02 -19.02
CA ASP A 71 22.92 7.11 -19.23
C ASP A 71 23.44 6.50 -17.93
N LEU A 72 22.84 6.86 -16.78
CA LEU A 72 23.14 6.29 -15.47
C LEU A 72 22.69 4.82 -15.40
N GLY A 73 23.56 3.93 -15.87
CA GLY A 73 23.33 2.50 -15.91
C GLY A 73 23.31 1.83 -14.53
N GLY A 74 22.68 0.64 -14.47
CA GLY A 74 22.69 -0.23 -13.30
C GLY A 74 21.74 0.14 -12.16
N LEU A 75 20.92 1.19 -12.31
CA LEU A 75 20.00 1.68 -11.26
C LEU A 75 18.50 1.59 -11.63
N GLY A 76 18.17 1.13 -12.84
CA GLY A 76 16.78 0.94 -13.26
C GLY A 76 15.92 2.22 -13.20
N ASP A 77 14.61 2.05 -13.08
CA ASP A 77 13.65 3.16 -13.13
C ASP A 77 13.50 3.92 -11.82
N GLU A 78 13.91 3.34 -10.69
CA GLU A 78 13.70 3.93 -9.35
C GLU A 78 14.99 4.11 -8.55
N GLY A 79 16.14 3.70 -9.08
CA GLY A 79 17.42 3.87 -8.40
C GLY A 79 18.02 5.26 -8.62
N TYR A 80 18.93 5.62 -7.72
CA TYR A 80 19.57 6.94 -7.69
C TYR A 80 20.98 6.87 -7.11
N GLY A 81 21.80 7.85 -7.50
CA GLY A 81 23.08 8.15 -6.89
C GLY A 81 22.98 9.46 -6.11
N LEU A 82 23.43 9.46 -4.85
CA LEU A 82 23.48 10.64 -3.99
C LEU A 82 24.92 10.84 -3.51
N THR A 83 25.48 12.01 -3.77
CA THR A 83 26.79 12.44 -3.28
C THR A 83 26.63 13.70 -2.45
N VAL A 84 27.00 13.63 -1.18
CA VAL A 84 27.03 14.76 -0.26
C VAL A 84 28.50 15.06 0.04
N GLY A 85 29.00 16.19 -0.47
CA GLY A 85 30.30 16.76 -0.14
C GLY A 85 30.16 17.99 0.76
N PRO A 86 31.28 18.58 1.24
CA PRO A 86 31.23 19.74 2.14
C PRO A 86 30.64 20.99 1.47
N GLU A 87 30.80 21.14 0.16
CA GLU A 87 30.39 22.34 -0.59
C GLU A 87 29.11 22.14 -1.41
N ALA A 88 28.73 20.90 -1.73
CA ALA A 88 27.60 20.62 -2.60
C ALA A 88 27.00 19.22 -2.36
N LEU A 89 25.72 19.10 -2.72
CA LEU A 89 24.97 17.85 -2.77
C LEU A 89 24.52 17.61 -4.20
N LEU A 90 24.81 16.44 -4.76
CA LEU A 90 24.32 15.99 -6.06
C LEU A 90 23.42 14.76 -5.89
N LEU A 91 22.18 14.87 -6.36
CA LEU A 91 21.26 13.77 -6.51
C LEU A 91 21.00 13.52 -8.01
N ARG A 92 21.28 12.30 -8.47
CA ARG A 92 21.09 11.90 -9.87
C ARG A 92 20.33 10.59 -10.01
N ALA A 93 19.52 10.47 -11.06
CA ALA A 93 18.80 9.24 -11.39
C ALA A 93 18.53 9.14 -12.90
N ALA A 94 18.34 7.91 -13.41
CA ALA A 94 18.00 7.70 -14.82
C ALA A 94 16.56 8.11 -15.18
N ARG A 95 15.68 8.12 -14.17
CA ARG A 95 14.25 8.44 -14.29
C ARG A 95 13.77 9.29 -13.11
N PRO A 96 12.66 10.05 -13.27
CA PRO A 96 12.13 10.92 -12.22
C PRO A 96 11.89 10.21 -10.89
N ALA A 97 11.37 8.97 -10.89
CA ALA A 97 11.07 8.25 -9.67
C ALA A 97 12.30 8.06 -8.77
N GLY A 98 13.48 7.79 -9.34
CA GLY A 98 14.72 7.70 -8.57
C GLY A 98 15.08 8.99 -7.84
N LEU A 99 14.84 10.16 -8.45
CA LEU A 99 15.03 11.44 -7.75
C LEU A 99 14.07 11.57 -6.56
N LEU A 100 12.81 11.16 -6.71
CA LEU A 100 11.84 11.19 -5.60
C LEU A 100 12.28 10.27 -4.44
N ARG A 101 12.86 9.09 -4.72
CA ARG A 101 13.45 8.21 -3.70
C ARG A 101 14.66 8.83 -3.02
N GLY A 102 15.52 9.49 -3.80
CA GLY A 102 16.69 10.19 -3.28
C GLY A 102 16.35 11.35 -2.35
N VAL A 103 15.29 12.12 -2.66
CA VAL A 103 14.77 13.18 -1.77
C VAL A 103 14.42 12.62 -0.38
N GLN A 104 13.84 11.42 -0.31
CA GLN A 104 13.51 10.78 0.97
C GLN A 104 14.76 10.36 1.74
N THR A 105 15.82 9.92 1.06
CA THR A 105 17.11 9.66 1.71
C THR A 105 17.75 10.94 2.23
N ILE A 106 17.68 12.06 1.49
CA ILE A 106 18.13 13.38 1.98
C ILE A 106 17.38 13.74 3.27
N ARG A 107 16.06 13.56 3.32
CA ARG A 107 15.25 13.78 4.53
C ARG A 107 15.72 12.95 5.71
N GLN A 108 16.10 11.69 5.49
CA GLN A 108 16.58 10.81 6.56
C GLN A 108 18.03 11.07 6.98
N LEU A 109 18.85 11.67 6.13
CA LEU A 109 20.22 12.09 6.45
C LEU A 109 20.26 13.34 7.33
N LEU A 110 19.20 14.15 7.31
CA LEU A 110 19.03 15.24 8.24
C LEU A 110 18.74 14.74 9.67
N PRO A 111 19.05 15.55 10.70
CA PRO A 111 18.63 15.27 12.07
C PRO A 111 17.09 15.11 12.14
N PRO A 112 16.56 14.22 12.99
CA PRO A 112 15.12 13.98 13.09
C PRO A 112 14.28 15.25 13.30
N GLU A 113 14.82 16.25 14.00
CA GLU A 113 14.14 17.52 14.27
C GLU A 113 13.80 18.29 12.98
N ALA A 114 14.55 18.06 11.89
CA ALA A 114 14.28 18.63 10.57
C ALA A 114 12.99 18.10 9.94
N LEU A 115 12.39 17.06 10.51
CA LEU A 115 11.10 16.50 10.09
C LEU A 115 9.92 17.08 10.90
N SER A 116 10.21 17.80 11.98
CA SER A 116 9.19 18.45 12.82
C SER A 116 9.05 19.93 12.47
N GLY A 117 7.81 20.42 12.33
CA GLY A 117 7.56 21.85 12.02
C GLY A 117 7.81 22.83 13.18
N GLY A 118 8.27 22.34 14.34
CA GLY A 118 8.34 23.12 15.59
C GLY A 118 9.70 23.72 15.91
N VAL A 119 10.77 23.36 15.18
CA VAL A 119 12.15 23.76 15.50
C VAL A 119 12.75 24.51 14.31
N CYS A 120 12.70 25.83 14.33
CA CYS A 120 13.42 26.66 13.36
C CYS A 120 14.87 26.85 13.81
N ARG A 121 15.83 26.34 13.03
CA ARG A 121 17.27 26.57 13.20
C ARG A 121 17.81 27.35 12.00
N PRO A 122 18.84 28.20 12.18
CA PRO A 122 19.43 28.93 11.06
C PRO A 122 20.13 28.00 10.06
N THR A 123 20.58 26.84 10.52
CA THR A 123 21.32 25.86 9.73
C THR A 123 20.98 24.43 10.12
N TRP A 124 21.11 23.52 9.16
CA TRP A 124 20.99 22.07 9.30
C TRP A 124 22.19 21.39 8.67
N GLU A 125 22.58 20.21 9.16
CA GLU A 125 23.78 19.52 8.70
C GLU A 125 23.47 18.12 8.20
N LEU A 126 24.05 17.75 7.06
CA LEU A 126 24.06 16.38 6.55
C LEU A 126 25.49 15.83 6.64
N PRO A 127 25.67 14.56 7.01
CA PRO A 127 26.98 13.91 6.91
C PRO A 127 27.39 13.77 5.44
N CYS A 128 28.67 13.98 5.14
CA CYS A 128 29.19 13.69 3.81
C CYS A 128 29.12 12.18 3.53
N VAL A 129 28.62 11.79 2.36
CA VAL A 129 28.35 10.39 1.99
C VAL A 129 28.23 10.23 0.49
N GLU A 130 28.60 9.05 -0.02
CA GLU A 130 28.17 8.56 -1.33
C GLU A 130 27.20 7.39 -1.17
N ILE A 131 26.06 7.45 -1.84
CA ILE A 131 25.02 6.42 -1.83
C ILE A 131 24.69 6.06 -3.28
N SER A 132 24.60 4.76 -3.54
CA SER A 132 24.03 4.20 -4.77
C SER A 132 22.95 3.22 -4.36
N ASP A 133 21.73 3.46 -4.80
CA ASP A 133 20.56 2.78 -4.23
C ASP A 133 19.54 2.43 -5.31
N VAL A 134 18.90 1.28 -5.16
CA VAL A 134 17.95 0.70 -6.13
C VAL A 134 17.03 -0.26 -5.37
N PRO A 135 15.71 -0.26 -5.64
CA PRO A 135 14.81 -1.22 -5.01
C PRO A 135 15.03 -2.64 -5.54
N ARG A 136 14.85 -3.64 -4.67
CA ARG A 136 14.80 -5.06 -5.07
C ARG A 136 13.55 -5.40 -5.88
N TYR A 137 12.39 -4.89 -5.45
CA TYR A 137 11.10 -5.22 -6.05
C TYR A 137 10.44 -3.97 -6.66
N PRO A 138 9.85 -4.05 -7.86
CA PRO A 138 9.11 -2.95 -8.47
C PRO A 138 7.76 -2.66 -7.80
N TRP A 139 7.17 -3.60 -7.06
CA TRP A 139 5.95 -3.40 -6.27
C TRP A 139 6.25 -3.43 -4.78
N ARG A 140 6.02 -2.29 -4.10
CA ARG A 140 6.25 -2.13 -2.67
C ARG A 140 5.05 -1.40 -2.09
N GLY A 141 4.04 -2.20 -1.73
CA GLY A 141 2.70 -1.69 -1.48
C GLY A 141 2.34 -1.55 -0.01
N ALA A 142 1.34 -0.72 0.26
CA ALA A 142 0.52 -0.78 1.46
C ALA A 142 -0.95 -0.57 1.08
N MET A 143 -1.84 -1.39 1.61
CA MET A 143 -3.28 -1.22 1.49
C MET A 143 -3.87 -0.54 2.72
N LEU A 144 -4.82 0.35 2.48
CA LEU A 144 -5.68 0.88 3.52
C LEU A 144 -7.14 0.62 3.15
N ASP A 145 -7.83 -0.11 4.03
CA ASP A 145 -9.27 -0.26 4.01
C ASP A 145 -9.94 1.02 4.52
N VAL A 146 -10.75 1.64 3.66
CA VAL A 146 -11.59 2.79 4.01
C VAL A 146 -13.09 2.45 3.89
N ALA A 147 -13.40 1.23 3.48
CA ALA A 147 -14.75 0.70 3.36
C ALA A 147 -15.32 0.34 4.74
N ARG A 148 -14.58 -0.37 5.60
CA ARG A 148 -15.06 -0.74 6.93
C ARG A 148 -15.10 0.47 7.86
N HIS A 149 -14.02 1.26 7.92
CA HIS A 149 -14.02 2.56 8.61
C HIS A 149 -13.44 3.68 7.74
N PHE A 150 -14.29 4.65 7.41
CA PHE A 150 -13.95 5.78 6.56
C PHE A 150 -12.86 6.65 7.19
N GLN A 151 -11.86 7.02 6.39
CA GLN A 151 -10.82 7.97 6.77
C GLN A 151 -10.90 9.22 5.90
N PRO A 152 -10.73 10.43 6.47
CA PRO A 152 -10.76 11.66 5.69
C PRO A 152 -9.58 11.71 4.70
N VAL A 153 -9.76 12.38 3.56
CA VAL A 153 -8.71 12.49 2.52
C VAL A 153 -7.40 13.09 3.03
N SER A 154 -7.48 14.00 4.01
CA SER A 154 -6.31 14.58 4.68
C SER A 154 -5.44 13.52 5.36
N TYR A 155 -6.05 12.47 5.91
CA TYR A 155 -5.32 11.35 6.47
C TYR A 155 -4.69 10.48 5.38
N LEU A 156 -5.36 10.30 4.23
CA LEU A 156 -4.79 9.59 3.08
C LEU A 156 -3.52 10.29 2.55
N HIS A 157 -3.51 11.63 2.50
CA HIS A 157 -2.30 12.40 2.17
C HIS A 157 -1.16 12.11 3.15
N ARG A 158 -1.45 12.08 4.46
CA ARG A 158 -0.47 11.73 5.49
C ARG A 158 0.04 10.30 5.34
N TYR A 159 -0.84 9.35 5.06
CA TYR A 159 -0.48 7.95 4.85
C TYR A 159 0.50 7.82 3.66
N VAL A 160 0.21 8.50 2.55
CA VAL A 160 1.09 8.59 1.38
C VAL A 160 2.45 9.24 1.71
N ASP A 161 2.47 10.31 2.51
CA ASP A 161 3.72 10.95 2.94
C ASP A 161 4.63 9.99 3.71
N LEU A 162 4.04 9.21 4.61
CA LEU A 162 4.76 8.22 5.40
C LEU A 162 5.20 7.03 4.54
N MET A 163 4.37 6.55 3.61
CA MET A 163 4.76 5.53 2.63
C MET A 163 5.96 5.97 1.79
N ALA A 164 5.92 7.19 1.28
CA ALA A 164 6.98 7.75 0.45
C ALA A 164 8.29 7.88 1.22
N LEU A 165 8.26 8.32 2.49
CA LEU A 165 9.44 8.36 3.37
C LEU A 165 10.15 7.01 3.46
N HIS A 166 9.37 5.93 3.45
CA HIS A 166 9.85 4.54 3.48
C HIS A 166 10.05 3.93 2.08
N LYS A 167 9.95 4.73 1.01
CA LYS A 167 10.15 4.33 -0.39
C LYS A 167 9.17 3.25 -0.91
N LEU A 168 8.00 3.13 -0.27
CA LEU A 168 6.86 2.39 -0.82
C LEU A 168 6.27 3.18 -2.00
N ASN A 169 5.73 2.47 -2.99
CA ASN A 169 5.33 3.06 -4.27
C ASN A 169 3.91 2.72 -4.72
N VAL A 170 3.18 1.89 -3.98
CA VAL A 170 1.78 1.55 -4.30
C VAL A 170 0.91 1.73 -3.06
N LEU A 171 -0.05 2.64 -3.14
CA LEU A 171 -1.20 2.68 -2.22
C LEU A 171 -2.31 1.87 -2.85
N HIS A 172 -2.64 0.73 -2.25
CA HIS A 172 -3.84 -0.02 -2.58
C HIS A 172 -5.01 0.54 -1.78
N LEU A 173 -5.99 1.16 -2.43
CA LEU A 173 -7.09 1.85 -1.74
C LEU A 173 -8.37 1.01 -1.86
N HIS A 174 -8.71 0.32 -0.77
CA HIS A 174 -9.89 -0.53 -0.69
C HIS A 174 -11.14 0.32 -0.41
N LEU A 175 -11.87 0.66 -1.48
CA LEU A 175 -12.90 1.71 -1.50
C LEU A 175 -14.32 1.20 -1.26
N THR A 176 -14.56 -0.10 -1.36
CA THR A 176 -15.92 -0.66 -1.34
C THR A 176 -15.91 -1.99 -0.62
N ASP A 177 -16.91 -2.21 0.23
CA ASP A 177 -17.18 -3.50 0.85
C ASP A 177 -18.65 -3.58 1.28
N ASP A 178 -19.03 -4.65 1.97
CA ASP A 178 -20.37 -4.87 2.50
C ASP A 178 -20.84 -3.77 3.46
N GLN A 179 -19.90 -3.18 4.22
CA GLN A 179 -20.18 -2.16 5.26
C GLN A 179 -20.00 -0.72 4.77
N GLY A 180 -19.68 -0.52 3.50
CA GLY A 180 -19.59 0.83 2.95
C GLY A 180 -19.06 0.95 1.53
N TRP A 181 -19.60 1.92 0.80
CA TRP A 181 -19.13 2.33 -0.52
C TRP A 181 -18.61 3.77 -0.50
N ARG A 182 -17.35 3.99 -0.89
CA ARG A 182 -16.65 5.28 -0.65
C ARG A 182 -16.41 6.14 -1.88
N MET A 183 -16.64 5.66 -3.10
CA MET A 183 -16.40 6.42 -4.34
C MET A 183 -17.70 6.83 -5.04
N PRO A 184 -17.93 8.09 -5.42
CA PRO A 184 -19.13 8.47 -6.14
C PRO A 184 -19.08 7.97 -7.59
N VAL A 185 -20.24 7.53 -8.09
CA VAL A 185 -20.45 7.14 -9.49
C VAL A 185 -21.66 7.91 -10.00
N ASP A 186 -21.50 8.72 -11.04
CA ASP A 186 -22.50 9.72 -11.46
C ASP A 186 -23.81 9.06 -11.91
N GLN A 187 -23.71 7.92 -12.59
CA GLN A 187 -24.88 7.13 -13.00
C GLN A 187 -25.57 6.44 -11.81
N TYR A 188 -24.84 6.21 -10.72
CA TYR A 188 -25.30 5.47 -9.54
C TYR A 188 -25.12 6.27 -8.24
N PRO A 189 -25.79 7.44 -8.10
CA PRO A 189 -25.58 8.35 -6.97
C PRO A 189 -25.95 7.75 -5.61
N ARG A 190 -26.81 6.71 -5.57
CA ARG A 190 -27.19 6.04 -4.32
C ARG A 190 -26.08 5.17 -3.74
N LEU A 191 -25.01 4.87 -4.50
CA LEU A 191 -23.87 4.13 -3.97
C LEU A 191 -23.24 4.86 -2.79
N THR A 192 -23.10 6.18 -2.85
CA THR A 192 -22.61 6.97 -1.71
C THR A 192 -23.74 7.46 -0.80
N SER A 193 -24.89 7.86 -1.35
CA SER A 193 -25.97 8.41 -0.52
C SER A 193 -26.71 7.36 0.33
N VAL A 194 -26.66 6.09 -0.06
CA VAL A 194 -27.20 4.94 0.71
C VAL A 194 -26.04 4.02 1.11
N GLY A 195 -25.29 3.49 0.14
CA GLY A 195 -24.20 2.54 0.39
C GLY A 195 -23.04 3.13 1.21
N GLY A 196 -22.90 4.46 1.28
CA GLY A 196 -21.90 5.13 2.10
C GLY A 196 -22.26 5.23 3.59
N LEU A 197 -23.45 4.79 4.00
CA LEU A 197 -23.98 4.97 5.35
C LEU A 197 -24.48 3.63 5.91
N ARG A 198 -24.02 3.25 7.11
CA ARG A 198 -24.59 2.15 7.88
C ARG A 198 -25.14 2.64 9.21
N ALA A 199 -26.13 1.93 9.75
CA ALA A 199 -26.83 2.32 10.96
C ALA A 199 -25.96 2.22 12.23
N GLU A 200 -25.04 1.26 12.27
CA GLU A 200 -24.19 0.95 13.43
C GLU A 200 -23.05 -0.01 13.05
N SER A 201 -22.14 -0.26 13.98
CA SER A 201 -21.08 -1.28 13.86
C SER A 201 -21.14 -2.24 15.05
N LEU A 202 -21.32 -3.53 14.81
CA LEU A 202 -21.43 -4.55 15.88
C LEU A 202 -22.44 -4.20 17.00
N SER A 203 -23.59 -3.63 16.65
CA SER A 203 -24.64 -3.21 17.60
C SER A 203 -24.22 -2.10 18.59
N ASP A 204 -23.24 -1.28 18.22
CA ASP A 204 -22.82 -0.13 19.04
C ASP A 204 -23.85 1.02 19.06
N GLY A 205 -24.87 0.99 18.20
CA GLY A 205 -25.90 2.02 18.07
C GLY A 205 -25.42 3.33 17.48
N VAL A 206 -24.21 3.39 16.87
CA VAL A 206 -23.61 4.62 16.35
C VAL A 206 -23.55 4.59 14.82
N PRO A 207 -24.33 5.42 14.11
CA PRO A 207 -24.24 5.52 12.65
C PRO A 207 -22.84 5.88 12.18
N HIS A 208 -22.38 5.19 11.14
CA HIS A 208 -21.07 5.41 10.54
C HIS A 208 -21.20 5.58 9.03
N GLY A 209 -20.43 6.49 8.46
CA GLY A 209 -20.32 6.60 7.02
C GLY A 209 -19.34 7.66 6.54
N GLY A 210 -19.50 8.00 5.27
CA GLY A 210 -18.61 8.89 4.55
C GLY A 210 -18.31 8.37 3.15
N SER A 211 -18.00 9.28 2.26
CA SER A 211 -17.55 9.00 0.90
C SER A 211 -16.66 10.15 0.45
N TYR A 212 -15.77 9.87 -0.48
CA TYR A 212 -14.97 10.89 -1.13
C TYR A 212 -15.78 11.60 -2.22
N THR A 213 -15.29 12.74 -2.68
CA THR A 213 -15.63 13.31 -3.97
C THR A 213 -14.61 12.87 -5.01
N LYS A 214 -14.96 12.94 -6.31
CA LYS A 214 -13.98 12.68 -7.39
C LYS A 214 -12.80 13.65 -7.31
N ASP A 215 -13.03 14.90 -6.91
CA ASP A 215 -11.97 15.91 -6.81
C ASP A 215 -11.02 15.64 -5.64
N GLU A 216 -11.52 15.14 -4.51
CA GLU A 216 -10.66 14.66 -3.41
C GLU A 216 -9.80 13.47 -3.86
N LEU A 217 -10.39 12.51 -4.58
CA LEU A 217 -9.65 11.35 -5.10
C LEU A 217 -8.60 11.76 -6.14
N ARG A 218 -8.94 12.65 -7.09
CA ARG A 218 -7.97 13.20 -8.05
C ARG A 218 -6.88 14.01 -7.35
N GLY A 219 -7.23 14.72 -6.27
CA GLY A 219 -6.29 15.42 -5.39
C GLY A 219 -5.30 14.46 -4.74
N LEU A 220 -5.79 13.36 -4.16
CA LEU A 220 -4.98 12.29 -3.58
C LEU A 220 -4.06 11.64 -4.62
N VAL A 221 -4.58 11.33 -5.81
CA VAL A 221 -3.80 10.76 -6.92
C VAL A 221 -2.64 11.69 -7.30
N ARG A 222 -2.89 13.00 -7.42
CA ARG A 222 -1.83 13.98 -7.71
C ARG A 222 -0.81 14.06 -6.58
N HIS A 223 -1.27 14.16 -5.33
CA HIS A 223 -0.41 14.19 -4.14
C HIS A 223 0.50 12.96 -4.06
N ALA A 224 -0.05 11.78 -4.35
CA ALA A 224 0.68 10.52 -4.41
C ALA A 224 1.69 10.48 -5.56
N ALA A 225 1.30 10.90 -6.77
CA ALA A 225 2.18 10.94 -7.92
C ALA A 225 3.42 11.84 -7.70
N GLU A 226 3.23 13.01 -7.09
CA GLU A 226 4.33 13.93 -6.69
C GLU A 226 5.34 13.29 -5.75
N ARG A 227 4.96 12.22 -5.05
CA ARG A 227 5.78 11.44 -4.11
C ARG A 227 6.22 10.08 -4.67
N GLY A 228 5.90 9.82 -5.93
CA GLY A 228 6.19 8.56 -6.62
C GLY A 228 5.37 7.40 -6.07
N VAL A 229 4.17 7.65 -5.56
CA VAL A 229 3.22 6.61 -5.13
C VAL A 229 2.09 6.53 -6.14
N THR A 230 1.83 5.32 -6.65
CA THR A 230 0.69 5.02 -7.49
C THR A 230 -0.49 4.63 -6.60
N VAL A 231 -1.68 5.18 -6.85
CA VAL A 231 -2.91 4.76 -6.16
C VAL A 231 -3.63 3.72 -7.02
N VAL A 232 -3.66 2.48 -6.55
CA VAL A 232 -4.40 1.37 -7.15
C VAL A 232 -5.77 1.32 -6.45
N PRO A 233 -6.87 1.66 -7.14
CA PRO A 233 -8.20 1.56 -6.56
C PRO A 233 -8.66 0.11 -6.55
N GLU A 234 -9.46 -0.25 -5.54
CA GLU A 234 -10.18 -1.51 -5.47
C GLU A 234 -11.68 -1.29 -5.40
N ILE A 235 -12.41 -1.93 -6.31
CA ILE A 235 -13.87 -2.06 -6.28
C ILE A 235 -14.18 -3.56 -6.19
N GLU A 236 -14.64 -4.00 -5.04
CA GLU A 236 -15.00 -5.39 -4.76
C GLU A 236 -16.10 -5.91 -5.69
N MET A 237 -15.85 -7.08 -6.28
CA MET A 237 -16.84 -7.84 -7.03
C MET A 237 -16.39 -9.31 -7.21
N PRO A 238 -17.32 -10.28 -7.33
CA PRO A 238 -18.77 -10.15 -7.15
C PRO A 238 -19.24 -10.32 -5.69
N GLY A 239 -18.32 -10.67 -4.78
CA GLY A 239 -18.53 -10.66 -3.32
C GLY A 239 -18.31 -9.26 -2.72
N HIS A 240 -18.46 -9.13 -1.40
CA HIS A 240 -18.23 -7.86 -0.67
C HIS A 240 -19.00 -6.64 -1.23
N VAL A 241 -20.22 -6.86 -1.71
CA VAL A 241 -21.02 -5.89 -2.48
C VAL A 241 -22.29 -5.44 -1.77
N ARG A 242 -22.51 -5.82 -0.51
CA ARG A 242 -23.80 -5.56 0.16
C ARG A 242 -24.14 -4.06 0.26
N ALA A 243 -23.16 -3.17 0.32
CA ALA A 243 -23.41 -1.73 0.26
C ALA A 243 -24.01 -1.29 -1.10
N ALA A 244 -23.54 -1.87 -2.21
CA ALA A 244 -24.09 -1.63 -3.54
C ALA A 244 -25.50 -2.22 -3.68
N LEU A 245 -25.72 -3.42 -3.14
CA LEU A 245 -27.04 -4.08 -3.16
C LEU A 245 -28.09 -3.38 -2.29
N ALA A 246 -27.69 -2.76 -1.18
CA ALA A 246 -28.58 -1.90 -0.38
C ALA A 246 -29.00 -0.65 -1.16
N ALA A 247 -28.08 -0.07 -1.95
CA ALA A 247 -28.35 1.07 -2.81
C ALA A 247 -29.20 0.68 -4.03
N TYR A 248 -28.91 -0.45 -4.66
CA TYR A 248 -29.55 -0.91 -5.90
C TYR A 248 -29.85 -2.42 -5.80
N PRO A 249 -31.00 -2.81 -5.22
CA PRO A 249 -31.38 -4.21 -5.07
C PRO A 249 -31.47 -4.99 -6.40
N SER A 250 -31.74 -4.31 -7.53
CA SER A 250 -31.80 -4.94 -8.86
C SER A 250 -30.50 -5.60 -9.30
N LEU A 251 -29.38 -5.27 -8.67
CA LEU A 251 -28.08 -5.87 -8.95
C LEU A 251 -27.88 -7.26 -8.30
N GLY A 252 -28.77 -7.68 -7.40
CA GLY A 252 -28.66 -8.96 -6.67
C GLY A 252 -29.40 -10.12 -7.34
N ASN A 253 -29.35 -11.30 -6.69
CA ASN A 253 -30.06 -12.50 -7.13
C ASN A 253 -31.58 -12.51 -6.82
N ASP A 254 -32.02 -11.61 -5.93
CA ASP A 254 -33.44 -11.37 -5.60
C ASP A 254 -33.69 -9.85 -5.56
N PRO A 255 -34.11 -9.24 -6.68
CA PRO A 255 -34.34 -7.79 -6.78
C PRO A 255 -35.39 -7.22 -5.83
N GLU A 256 -36.32 -8.05 -5.33
CA GLU A 256 -37.36 -7.62 -4.41
C GLU A 256 -36.86 -7.57 -2.96
N ARG A 257 -35.79 -8.30 -2.64
CA ARG A 257 -35.17 -8.30 -1.32
C ARG A 257 -34.54 -6.93 -1.03
N ARG A 258 -35.13 -6.22 -0.07
CA ARG A 258 -34.52 -5.00 0.49
C ARG A 258 -33.45 -5.39 1.50
N LEU A 259 -32.27 -4.80 1.34
CA LEU A 259 -31.10 -5.02 2.18
C LEU A 259 -30.66 -3.69 2.77
N ASP A 260 -30.20 -3.74 4.01
CA ASP A 260 -29.43 -2.66 4.61
C ASP A 260 -27.92 -2.89 4.38
N VAL A 261 -27.17 -1.79 4.36
CA VAL A 261 -25.70 -1.83 4.44
C VAL A 261 -25.29 -2.62 5.67
N TRP A 262 -24.30 -3.49 5.54
CA TRP A 262 -24.02 -4.48 6.58
C TRP A 262 -23.40 -3.84 7.82
N THR A 263 -23.83 -4.29 9.00
CA THR A 263 -23.39 -3.77 10.31
C THR A 263 -22.49 -4.76 11.06
N ARG A 264 -22.09 -5.85 10.39
CA ARG A 264 -21.28 -6.95 10.93
C ARG A 264 -20.05 -7.18 10.05
N TRP A 265 -19.07 -7.87 10.62
CA TRP A 265 -17.86 -8.32 9.94
C TRP A 265 -17.99 -9.78 9.51
N GLY A 266 -17.16 -10.19 8.55
CA GLY A 266 -17.09 -11.56 8.05
C GLY A 266 -17.42 -11.64 6.56
N VAL A 267 -17.80 -12.83 6.12
CA VAL A 267 -18.13 -13.11 4.71
C VAL A 267 -19.64 -13.01 4.51
N CYS A 268 -20.08 -12.17 3.58
CA CYS A 268 -21.49 -12.04 3.24
C CYS A 268 -21.87 -13.01 2.13
N ASP A 269 -22.92 -13.82 2.35
CA ASP A 269 -23.45 -14.72 1.31
C ASP A 269 -24.22 -13.98 0.20
N THR A 270 -24.39 -12.65 0.33
CA THR A 270 -25.15 -11.82 -0.60
C THR A 270 -24.22 -11.21 -1.65
N VAL A 271 -24.30 -11.74 -2.87
CA VAL A 271 -23.38 -11.42 -3.97
C VAL A 271 -24.12 -10.79 -5.15
N LEU A 272 -23.37 -10.22 -6.09
CA LEU A 272 -23.95 -9.70 -7.33
C LEU A 272 -24.65 -10.82 -8.13
N GLY A 273 -25.70 -10.46 -8.86
CA GLY A 273 -26.29 -11.32 -9.88
C GLY A 273 -25.36 -11.49 -11.11
N VAL A 274 -25.81 -12.30 -12.06
CA VAL A 274 -25.06 -12.60 -13.30
C VAL A 274 -25.84 -12.23 -14.58
N HIS A 275 -26.85 -11.39 -14.45
CA HIS A 275 -27.60 -10.79 -15.56
C HIS A 275 -26.90 -9.56 -16.14
N GLU A 276 -27.24 -9.16 -17.36
CA GLU A 276 -26.50 -8.11 -18.07
C GLU A 276 -26.54 -6.73 -17.39
N GLU A 277 -27.61 -6.38 -16.66
CA GLU A 277 -27.68 -5.13 -15.89
C GLU A 277 -26.54 -5.00 -14.87
N VAL A 278 -26.09 -6.11 -14.29
CA VAL A 278 -24.92 -6.12 -13.37
C VAL A 278 -23.64 -5.78 -14.13
N PHE A 279 -23.47 -6.29 -15.35
CA PHE A 279 -22.30 -5.99 -16.16
C PHE A 279 -22.34 -4.56 -16.71
N ASP A 280 -23.51 -4.02 -17.03
CA ASP A 280 -23.68 -2.59 -17.34
C ASP A 280 -23.25 -1.72 -16.15
N PHE A 281 -23.70 -2.08 -14.94
CA PHE A 281 -23.28 -1.44 -13.70
C PHE A 281 -21.77 -1.49 -13.49
N CYS A 282 -21.17 -2.69 -13.54
CA CYS A 282 -19.73 -2.85 -13.35
C CYS A 282 -18.92 -2.04 -14.36
N ARG A 283 -19.33 -2.02 -15.64
CA ARG A 283 -18.66 -1.21 -16.67
C ARG A 283 -18.73 0.28 -16.35
N ALA A 284 -19.91 0.80 -16.06
CA ALA A 284 -20.09 2.21 -15.74
C ALA A 284 -19.29 2.64 -14.49
N VAL A 285 -19.24 1.80 -13.46
CA VAL A 285 -18.38 2.04 -12.28
C VAL A 285 -16.90 2.07 -12.69
N LEU A 286 -16.43 1.06 -13.42
CA LEU A 286 -15.03 0.93 -13.79
C LEU A 286 -14.56 2.02 -14.77
N GLU A 287 -15.42 2.52 -15.65
CA GLU A 287 -15.14 3.69 -16.50
C GLU A 287 -14.82 4.92 -15.66
N GLU A 288 -15.62 5.20 -14.63
CA GLU A 288 -15.38 6.33 -13.73
C GLU A 288 -14.15 6.12 -12.83
N VAL A 289 -13.88 4.87 -12.41
CA VAL A 289 -12.63 4.51 -11.73
C VAL A 289 -11.43 4.79 -12.64
N MET A 290 -11.47 4.39 -13.90
CA MET A 290 -10.37 4.61 -14.84
C MET A 290 -10.15 6.10 -15.19
N ASP A 291 -11.20 6.92 -15.12
CA ASP A 291 -11.11 8.37 -15.28
C ASP A 291 -10.42 9.06 -14.09
N VAL A 292 -10.71 8.61 -12.85
CA VAL A 292 -10.12 9.18 -11.63
C VAL A 292 -8.70 8.65 -11.39
N PHE A 293 -8.47 7.37 -11.64
CA PHE A 293 -7.23 6.69 -11.30
C PHE A 293 -6.40 6.35 -12.54
N PRO A 294 -5.25 7.02 -12.76
CA PRO A 294 -4.39 6.75 -13.90
C PRO A 294 -3.57 5.46 -13.76
N SER A 295 -3.68 4.76 -12.63
CA SER A 295 -2.98 3.51 -12.37
C SER A 295 -3.19 2.50 -13.51
N PRO A 296 -2.14 1.83 -13.99
CA PRO A 296 -2.31 0.75 -14.96
C PRO A 296 -2.98 -0.48 -14.33
N TYR A 297 -3.00 -0.58 -13.01
CA TYR A 297 -3.66 -1.67 -12.27
C TYR A 297 -4.97 -1.17 -11.66
N ILE A 298 -6.02 -1.97 -11.81
CA ILE A 298 -7.30 -1.81 -11.11
C ILE A 298 -7.55 -3.12 -10.37
N HIS A 299 -7.76 -3.04 -9.06
CA HIS A 299 -8.10 -4.20 -8.25
C HIS A 299 -9.61 -4.39 -8.25
N ILE A 300 -10.08 -5.63 -8.44
CA ILE A 300 -11.51 -5.93 -8.48
C ILE A 300 -11.95 -6.92 -7.40
N GLY A 301 -11.10 -7.15 -6.39
CA GLY A 301 -11.36 -8.09 -5.30
C GLY A 301 -11.34 -9.54 -5.78
N GLY A 302 -12.42 -10.26 -5.49
CA GLY A 302 -12.73 -11.58 -6.02
C GLY A 302 -12.54 -12.75 -5.05
N GLU A 303 -12.11 -12.48 -3.83
CA GLU A 303 -12.08 -13.40 -2.69
C GLU A 303 -13.45 -13.59 -2.05
N GLU A 304 -13.52 -14.53 -1.10
CA GLU A 304 -14.62 -14.69 -0.14
C GLU A 304 -16.01 -14.45 -0.75
N CYS A 305 -16.26 -15.08 -1.90
CA CYS A 305 -17.50 -14.98 -2.66
C CYS A 305 -18.26 -16.31 -2.60
N PRO A 306 -19.12 -16.54 -1.59
CA PRO A 306 -19.93 -17.75 -1.52
C PRO A 306 -20.85 -17.85 -2.74
N THR A 307 -20.78 -18.96 -3.46
CA THR A 307 -21.62 -19.22 -4.64
C THR A 307 -23.04 -19.69 -4.28
N THR A 308 -23.36 -19.74 -2.98
CA THR A 308 -24.63 -20.26 -2.45
C THR A 308 -25.85 -19.58 -3.05
N GLU A 309 -25.84 -18.24 -3.21
CA GLU A 309 -26.97 -17.56 -3.84
C GLU A 309 -27.14 -17.90 -5.32
N TRP A 310 -26.03 -18.06 -6.06
CA TRP A 310 -26.08 -18.49 -7.45
C TRP A 310 -26.58 -19.92 -7.59
N GLU A 311 -26.23 -20.81 -6.67
CA GLU A 311 -26.74 -22.18 -6.66
C GLU A 311 -28.27 -22.23 -6.54
N HIS A 312 -28.89 -21.26 -5.85
CA HIS A 312 -30.33 -21.17 -5.67
C HIS A 312 -31.04 -20.25 -6.68
N SER A 313 -30.29 -19.46 -7.45
CA SER A 313 -30.82 -18.49 -8.41
C SER A 313 -31.17 -19.15 -9.76
N PRO A 314 -32.44 -19.10 -10.22
CA PRO A 314 -32.80 -19.58 -11.55
C PRO A 314 -32.03 -18.91 -12.67
N ALA A 315 -31.83 -17.58 -12.58
CA ALA A 315 -31.08 -16.81 -13.56
C ALA A 315 -29.60 -17.23 -13.62
N ALA A 316 -28.99 -17.53 -12.47
CA ALA A 316 -27.61 -18.02 -12.44
C ALA A 316 -27.48 -19.43 -13.04
N ARG A 317 -28.42 -20.34 -12.76
CA ARG A 317 -28.45 -21.67 -13.39
C ARG A 317 -28.63 -21.59 -14.91
N GLU A 318 -29.51 -20.71 -15.38
CA GLU A 318 -29.69 -20.46 -16.81
C GLU A 318 -28.41 -19.90 -17.44
N ARG A 319 -27.77 -18.93 -16.78
CA ARG A 319 -26.49 -18.38 -17.24
C ARG A 319 -25.42 -19.47 -17.32
N ALA A 320 -25.23 -20.26 -16.27
CA ALA A 320 -24.23 -21.34 -16.27
C ALA A 320 -24.45 -22.32 -17.43
N ALA A 321 -25.71 -22.69 -17.70
CA ALA A 321 -26.06 -23.54 -18.84
C ALA A 321 -25.79 -22.86 -20.20
N ALA A 322 -26.12 -21.58 -20.34
CA ALA A 322 -25.91 -20.81 -21.57
C ALA A 322 -24.41 -20.66 -21.92
N GLU A 323 -23.56 -20.54 -20.91
CA GLU A 323 -22.10 -20.40 -21.05
C GLU A 323 -21.38 -21.76 -21.08
N GLY A 324 -22.12 -22.87 -20.98
CA GLY A 324 -21.56 -24.24 -21.03
C GLY A 324 -20.73 -24.63 -19.81
N LEU A 325 -20.98 -24.01 -18.65
CA LEU A 325 -20.30 -24.27 -17.39
C LEU A 325 -20.89 -25.51 -16.68
N ALA A 326 -20.10 -26.18 -15.84
CA ALA A 326 -20.55 -27.37 -15.11
C ALA A 326 -21.65 -27.06 -14.08
N GLY A 327 -21.71 -25.82 -13.60
CA GLY A 327 -22.77 -25.33 -12.72
C GLY A 327 -22.51 -23.91 -12.22
N PRO A 328 -23.42 -23.38 -11.37
CA PRO A 328 -23.32 -22.01 -10.88
C PRO A 328 -22.04 -21.68 -10.10
N GLY A 329 -21.35 -22.67 -9.51
CA GLY A 329 -20.07 -22.46 -8.84
C GLY A 329 -18.96 -21.94 -9.77
N GLU A 330 -19.00 -22.31 -11.05
CA GLU A 330 -18.02 -21.84 -12.05
C GLU A 330 -18.30 -20.42 -12.56
N LEU A 331 -19.44 -19.81 -12.18
CA LEU A 331 -19.76 -18.44 -12.56
C LEU A 331 -18.81 -17.41 -11.95
N HIS A 332 -18.14 -17.75 -10.84
CA HIS A 332 -17.13 -16.87 -10.24
C HIS A 332 -15.99 -16.58 -11.23
N GLY A 333 -15.34 -17.62 -11.74
CA GLY A 333 -14.27 -17.49 -12.72
C GLY A 333 -14.75 -16.83 -14.03
N TRP A 334 -15.96 -17.16 -14.49
CA TRP A 334 -16.58 -16.51 -15.66
C TRP A 334 -16.82 -15.01 -15.44
N PHE A 335 -17.36 -14.61 -14.28
CA PHE A 335 -17.60 -13.22 -13.93
C PHE A 335 -16.28 -12.44 -13.92
N MET A 336 -15.28 -12.97 -13.21
CA MET A 336 -13.94 -12.38 -13.15
C MET A 336 -13.31 -12.26 -14.54
N GLY A 337 -13.48 -13.27 -15.41
CA GLY A 337 -13.06 -13.23 -16.81
C GLY A 337 -13.71 -12.11 -17.62
N ARG A 338 -15.02 -11.92 -17.51
CA ARG A 338 -15.72 -10.84 -18.24
C ARG A 338 -15.24 -9.45 -17.80
N ILE A 339 -15.09 -9.23 -16.49
CA ILE A 339 -14.60 -7.94 -15.98
C ILE A 339 -13.11 -7.75 -16.32
N GLY A 340 -12.30 -8.79 -16.20
CA GLY A 340 -10.89 -8.77 -16.57
C GLY A 340 -10.69 -8.40 -18.05
N ALA A 341 -11.45 -9.01 -18.95
CA ALA A 341 -11.42 -8.70 -20.38
C ALA A 341 -11.77 -7.23 -20.67
N PHE A 342 -12.78 -6.69 -19.99
CA PHE A 342 -13.15 -5.28 -20.11
C PHE A 342 -12.00 -4.35 -19.69
N LEU A 343 -11.33 -4.63 -18.57
CA LEU A 343 -10.17 -3.86 -18.12
C LEU A 343 -9.00 -3.94 -19.12
N VAL A 344 -8.73 -5.12 -19.67
CA VAL A 344 -7.69 -5.31 -20.68
C VAL A 344 -8.00 -4.52 -21.96
N GLU A 345 -9.25 -4.52 -22.43
CA GLU A 345 -9.69 -3.74 -23.60
C GLU A 345 -9.43 -2.23 -23.39
N HIS A 346 -9.55 -1.74 -22.15
CA HIS A 346 -9.29 -0.36 -21.77
C HIS A 346 -7.82 -0.08 -21.39
N GLY A 347 -6.90 -1.01 -21.71
CA GLY A 347 -5.48 -0.86 -21.46
C GLY A 347 -5.07 -0.94 -19.99
N ARG A 348 -5.95 -1.46 -19.13
CA ARG A 348 -5.67 -1.71 -17.71
C ARG A 348 -5.28 -3.17 -17.48
N ARG A 349 -4.69 -3.41 -16.31
CA ARG A 349 -4.25 -4.71 -15.82
C ARG A 349 -5.17 -5.12 -14.68
N PRO A 350 -6.05 -6.11 -14.89
CA PRO A 350 -6.89 -6.59 -13.81
C PRO A 350 -6.01 -7.17 -12.70
N THR A 351 -6.35 -6.81 -11.46
CA THR A 351 -5.72 -7.34 -10.25
C THR A 351 -6.80 -7.91 -9.35
N GLY A 352 -6.54 -9.05 -8.72
CA GLY A 352 -7.52 -9.70 -7.85
C GLY A 352 -6.86 -10.51 -6.74
N TRP A 353 -7.60 -10.70 -5.66
CA TRP A 353 -7.21 -11.62 -4.60
C TRP A 353 -7.36 -13.05 -5.10
N ALA A 354 -6.35 -13.88 -4.83
CA ALA A 354 -6.36 -15.28 -5.23
C ALA A 354 -6.40 -16.17 -3.98
N GLU A 355 -7.54 -16.80 -3.73
CA GLU A 355 -7.68 -17.82 -2.71
C GLU A 355 -7.00 -19.12 -3.14
N SER A 356 -6.47 -19.87 -2.18
CA SER A 356 -5.83 -21.16 -2.46
C SER A 356 -6.80 -22.11 -3.16
N GLY A 357 -6.47 -22.52 -4.38
CA GLY A 357 -7.31 -23.43 -5.18
C GLY A 357 -8.33 -22.73 -6.09
N SER A 358 -8.45 -21.40 -6.03
CA SER A 358 -9.18 -20.60 -7.03
C SER A 358 -8.25 -20.25 -8.20
N GLU A 359 -8.80 -20.14 -9.41
CA GLU A 359 -8.04 -19.78 -10.61
C GLU A 359 -8.61 -18.49 -11.19
N LEU A 360 -7.76 -17.46 -11.26
CA LEU A 360 -8.07 -16.25 -12.00
C LEU A 360 -7.60 -16.37 -13.46
N PRO A 361 -8.24 -15.68 -14.41
CA PRO A 361 -7.82 -15.65 -15.80
C PRO A 361 -6.34 -15.21 -15.98
N PRO A 362 -5.59 -15.74 -16.97
CA PRO A 362 -4.14 -15.51 -17.12
C PRO A 362 -3.69 -14.05 -17.16
N GLU A 363 -4.54 -13.14 -17.62
CA GLU A 363 -4.31 -11.70 -17.68
C GLU A 363 -4.24 -11.02 -16.30
N PHE A 364 -4.74 -11.68 -15.25
CA PHE A 364 -4.73 -11.13 -13.90
C PHE A 364 -3.33 -11.08 -13.32
N THR A 365 -3.03 -9.95 -12.69
CA THR A 365 -2.02 -9.88 -11.63
C THR A 365 -2.67 -10.37 -10.34
N VAL A 366 -2.09 -11.36 -9.67
CA VAL A 366 -2.73 -12.00 -8.53
C VAL A 366 -2.10 -11.58 -7.20
N MET A 367 -2.94 -11.38 -6.20
CA MET A 367 -2.54 -11.12 -4.83
C MET A 367 -2.81 -12.35 -3.95
N THR A 368 -1.76 -13.06 -3.54
CA THR A 368 -1.88 -14.30 -2.76
C THR A 368 -1.73 -14.01 -1.27
N TRP A 369 -2.72 -14.40 -0.47
CA TRP A 369 -2.81 -13.94 0.91
C TRP A 369 -2.96 -15.02 1.98
N ARG A 370 -3.60 -16.15 1.70
CA ARG A 370 -3.76 -17.24 2.69
C ARG A 370 -2.52 -18.12 2.82
N ASP A 371 -2.16 -18.83 1.75
CA ASP A 371 -1.06 -19.81 1.76
C ASP A 371 0.17 -19.26 1.02
N PRO A 372 1.36 -19.21 1.64
CA PRO A 372 2.59 -18.80 0.95
C PRO A 372 2.95 -19.69 -0.24
N ALA A 373 2.55 -20.97 -0.26
CA ALA A 373 2.79 -21.86 -1.40
C ALA A 373 1.94 -21.49 -2.64
N HIS A 374 0.84 -20.77 -2.44
CA HIS A 374 -0.02 -20.32 -3.55
C HIS A 374 0.71 -19.35 -4.49
N ALA A 375 1.59 -18.49 -3.94
CA ALA A 375 2.38 -17.55 -4.74
C ALA A 375 3.20 -18.27 -5.82
N ARG A 376 3.83 -19.40 -5.48
CA ARG A 376 4.62 -20.20 -6.43
C ARG A 376 3.73 -20.86 -7.48
N THR A 377 2.57 -21.36 -7.07
CA THR A 377 1.60 -22.00 -7.97
C THR A 377 1.07 -21.00 -9.00
N ALA A 378 0.73 -19.79 -8.57
CA ALA A 378 0.29 -18.73 -9.48
C ALA A 378 1.41 -18.29 -10.45
N ALA A 379 2.64 -18.15 -9.96
CA ALA A 379 3.79 -17.83 -10.81
C ALA A 379 4.01 -18.91 -11.89
N ARG A 380 3.96 -20.20 -11.52
CA ARG A 380 4.07 -21.33 -12.48
C ARG A 380 3.00 -21.33 -13.57
N ARG A 381 1.84 -20.76 -13.29
CA ARG A 381 0.73 -20.62 -14.24
C ARG A 381 0.88 -19.39 -15.16
N GLY A 382 1.90 -18.58 -14.94
CA GLY A 382 2.25 -17.46 -15.80
C GLY A 382 1.79 -16.11 -15.26
N HIS A 383 1.03 -16.06 -14.16
CA HIS A 383 0.59 -14.80 -13.56
C HIS A 383 1.76 -13.97 -13.05
N ARG A 384 1.56 -12.65 -13.01
CA ARG A 384 2.35 -11.79 -12.15
C ARG A 384 1.79 -11.84 -10.73
N VAL A 385 2.66 -11.87 -9.74
CA VAL A 385 2.27 -12.12 -8.35
C VAL A 385 2.71 -10.98 -7.44
N VAL A 386 1.81 -10.53 -6.58
CA VAL A 386 2.13 -9.73 -5.39
C VAL A 386 1.89 -10.60 -4.16
N THR A 387 2.92 -10.81 -3.35
CA THR A 387 2.79 -11.64 -2.14
C THR A 387 2.20 -10.82 -1.00
N ALA A 388 1.16 -11.33 -0.35
CA ALA A 388 0.42 -10.66 0.70
C ALA A 388 0.06 -11.62 1.86
N HIS A 389 0.96 -12.57 2.17
CA HIS A 389 0.69 -13.61 3.16
C HIS A 389 0.28 -13.04 4.52
N HIS A 390 -0.93 -13.38 4.97
CA HIS A 390 -1.59 -12.71 6.09
C HIS A 390 -0.84 -12.84 7.42
N ARG A 391 -0.14 -13.95 7.66
CA ARG A 391 0.69 -14.11 8.88
C ARG A 391 1.99 -13.32 8.87
N SER A 392 2.22 -12.51 7.84
CA SER A 392 3.44 -11.71 7.72
C SER A 392 3.19 -10.30 7.19
N THR A 393 2.05 -10.02 6.57
CA THR A 393 1.80 -8.70 5.98
C THR A 393 0.46 -8.09 6.36
N TYR A 394 -0.41 -8.78 7.12
CA TYR A 394 -1.64 -8.17 7.62
C TYR A 394 -1.34 -7.46 8.94
N LEU A 395 -1.47 -6.14 8.91
CA LEU A 395 -1.12 -5.25 10.01
C LEU A 395 -2.32 -5.00 10.94
N ASP A 396 -3.50 -5.46 10.60
CA ASP A 396 -4.71 -5.40 11.43
C ASP A 396 -4.68 -6.39 12.61
N TYR A 397 -3.87 -7.45 12.53
CA TYR A 397 -3.60 -8.34 13.67
C TYR A 397 -2.79 -7.64 14.77
N ALA A 398 -3.00 -8.08 16.01
CA ALA A 398 -2.20 -7.67 17.16
C ALA A 398 -0.70 -7.90 16.93
N GLN A 399 0.15 -7.13 17.61
CA GLN A 399 1.61 -7.23 17.46
C GLN A 399 2.27 -8.17 18.47
N SER A 400 1.54 -8.58 19.50
CA SER A 400 1.99 -9.53 20.50
C SER A 400 0.79 -10.19 21.20
N THR A 401 1.07 -11.14 22.09
CA THR A 401 0.07 -11.76 22.97
C THR A 401 -0.11 -11.00 24.29
N ASP A 402 0.38 -9.75 24.36
CA ASP A 402 0.21 -8.94 25.56
C ASP A 402 -1.28 -8.66 25.77
N PRO A 403 -1.86 -8.93 26.96
CA PRO A 403 -3.26 -8.64 27.21
C PRO A 403 -3.61 -7.15 27.10
N ASP A 404 -2.62 -6.27 27.22
CA ASP A 404 -2.78 -4.84 27.03
C ASP A 404 -2.65 -4.42 25.54
N GLU A 405 -2.48 -5.36 24.61
CA GLU A 405 -2.61 -5.04 23.19
C GLU A 405 -4.02 -4.50 22.94
N PRO A 406 -4.14 -3.31 22.35
CA PRO A 406 -5.44 -2.75 22.01
C PRO A 406 -6.19 -3.62 20.97
N PRO A 407 -7.53 -3.47 20.84
CA PRO A 407 -8.36 -4.31 19.97
C PRO A 407 -7.87 -4.33 18.53
N ALA A 408 -7.75 -5.53 17.99
CA ALA A 408 -7.18 -5.84 16.69
C ALA A 408 -7.92 -7.04 16.10
N GLN A 409 -7.61 -7.39 14.85
CA GLN A 409 -8.20 -8.57 14.22
C GLN A 409 -7.98 -9.83 15.09
N PRO A 410 -9.05 -10.59 15.41
CA PRO A 410 -8.92 -11.82 16.17
C PRO A 410 -8.02 -12.84 15.48
N GLY A 411 -7.11 -13.44 16.24
CA GLY A 411 -6.22 -14.49 15.77
C GLY A 411 -4.79 -14.32 16.29
N ASP A 412 -3.89 -15.19 15.83
CA ASP A 412 -2.49 -15.12 16.25
C ASP A 412 -1.83 -13.78 15.85
N PRO A 413 -1.02 -13.18 16.74
CA PRO A 413 -0.33 -11.93 16.45
C PRO A 413 0.59 -12.02 15.24
N VAL A 414 0.74 -10.91 14.52
CA VAL A 414 1.77 -10.72 13.49
C VAL A 414 2.85 -9.81 14.06
N PRO A 415 3.90 -10.37 14.70
CA PRO A 415 4.95 -9.58 15.32
C PRO A 415 5.86 -8.91 14.28
N LEU A 416 6.57 -7.87 14.69
CA LEU A 416 7.52 -7.13 13.84
C LEU A 416 8.53 -8.04 13.13
N HIS A 417 9.05 -9.05 13.84
CA HIS A 417 9.98 -10.00 13.25
C HIS A 417 9.33 -10.85 12.14
N ALA A 418 8.05 -11.22 12.24
CA ALA A 418 7.39 -12.00 11.19
C ALA A 418 7.31 -11.20 9.88
N VAL A 419 7.01 -9.89 9.97
CA VAL A 419 7.01 -8.99 8.82
C VAL A 419 8.40 -8.84 8.22
N HIS A 420 9.42 -8.65 9.08
CA HIS A 420 10.80 -8.54 8.60
C HIS A 420 11.32 -9.88 8.06
N ALA A 421 10.94 -11.03 8.63
CA ALA A 421 11.46 -12.33 8.20
C ALA A 421 10.86 -12.81 6.88
N ASN A 422 9.72 -12.25 6.47
CA ASN A 422 9.02 -12.62 5.26
C ASN A 422 9.85 -12.26 4.01
N GLU A 423 10.20 -13.28 3.24
CA GLU A 423 10.86 -13.13 1.95
C GLU A 423 9.81 -13.36 0.84
N PRO A 424 9.52 -12.34 -0.01
CA PRO A 424 8.55 -12.50 -1.10
C PRO A 424 8.90 -13.61 -2.10
N VAL A 425 10.20 -13.85 -2.33
CA VAL A 425 10.70 -14.92 -3.19
C VAL A 425 11.72 -15.78 -2.43
N PRO A 426 11.30 -16.92 -1.86
CA PRO A 426 12.22 -17.89 -1.26
C PRO A 426 13.34 -18.33 -2.23
N LEU A 427 14.52 -18.65 -1.68
CA LEU A 427 15.73 -18.96 -2.48
C LEU A 427 15.63 -20.23 -3.35
N ASP A 428 14.66 -21.10 -3.08
CA ASP A 428 14.44 -22.38 -3.79
C ASP A 428 13.52 -22.24 -5.01
N TRP A 429 13.16 -21.02 -5.39
CA TRP A 429 12.36 -20.74 -6.57
C TRP A 429 13.23 -20.71 -7.83
N GLU A 430 12.67 -21.23 -8.93
CA GLU A 430 13.33 -21.15 -10.23
C GLU A 430 13.33 -19.71 -10.75
N ALA A 431 14.31 -19.35 -11.58
CA ALA A 431 14.49 -17.97 -12.04
C ALA A 431 13.26 -17.40 -12.79
N ASP A 432 12.57 -18.21 -13.61
CA ASP A 432 11.34 -17.79 -14.29
C ASP A 432 10.20 -17.53 -13.29
N GLU A 433 10.01 -18.43 -12.32
CA GLU A 433 9.01 -18.30 -11.25
C GLU A 433 9.26 -17.02 -10.44
N ALA A 434 10.52 -16.80 -10.03
CA ALA A 434 10.95 -15.63 -9.27
C ALA A 434 10.73 -14.32 -10.03
N SER A 435 10.97 -14.31 -11.35
CA SER A 435 10.83 -13.11 -12.19
C SER A 435 9.39 -12.59 -12.31
N ARG A 436 8.41 -13.44 -12.01
CA ARG A 436 6.99 -13.10 -12.04
C ARG A 436 6.49 -12.43 -10.77
N VAL A 437 7.27 -12.48 -9.69
CA VAL A 437 6.93 -11.81 -8.43
C VAL A 437 7.28 -10.34 -8.53
N LEU A 438 6.24 -9.50 -8.54
CA LEU A 438 6.37 -8.05 -8.58
C LEU A 438 6.87 -7.48 -7.24
N GLY A 439 6.56 -8.15 -6.13
CA GLY A 439 7.00 -7.76 -4.80
C GLY A 439 5.98 -8.11 -3.72
N THR A 440 5.85 -7.25 -2.71
CA THR A 440 5.06 -7.50 -1.50
C THR A 440 4.25 -6.28 -1.07
N GLN A 441 3.22 -6.54 -0.27
CA GLN A 441 2.29 -5.52 0.20
C GLN A 441 1.78 -5.82 1.61
N ALA A 442 1.75 -4.77 2.46
CA ALA A 442 1.10 -4.81 3.77
C ALA A 442 -0.38 -4.46 3.64
N GLN A 443 -1.25 -5.20 4.32
CA GLN A 443 -2.69 -4.91 4.34
C GLN A 443 -3.09 -4.40 5.72
N LEU A 444 -3.97 -3.40 5.75
CA LEU A 444 -4.61 -2.96 6.97
C LEU A 444 -6.11 -2.91 6.75
N TRP A 445 -6.78 -3.99 7.15
CA TRP A 445 -8.22 -4.06 7.29
C TRP A 445 -8.68 -3.29 8.53
N THR A 446 -9.86 -2.67 8.48
CA THR A 446 -10.24 -1.66 9.49
C THR A 446 -11.46 -2.01 10.34
N GLU A 447 -11.92 -3.26 10.40
CA GLU A 447 -13.05 -3.69 11.24
C GLU A 447 -12.92 -3.24 12.70
N TYR A 448 -11.71 -3.35 13.26
CA TYR A 448 -11.38 -2.99 14.65
C TYR A 448 -10.47 -1.76 14.76
N VAL A 449 -10.21 -1.08 13.64
CA VAL A 449 -9.19 -0.03 13.52
C VAL A 449 -9.82 1.27 13.01
N THR A 450 -10.39 2.05 13.92
CA THR A 450 -11.34 3.12 13.54
C THR A 450 -10.73 4.53 13.47
N THR A 451 -9.57 4.76 14.13
CA THR A 451 -8.95 6.09 14.21
C THR A 451 -7.56 6.12 13.58
N PRO A 452 -7.11 7.30 13.08
CA PRO A 452 -5.73 7.51 12.62
C PRO A 452 -4.65 7.00 13.58
N ASP A 453 -4.80 7.27 14.88
CA ASP A 453 -3.85 6.84 15.91
C ASP A 453 -3.79 5.31 16.02
N ARG A 454 -4.94 4.63 15.91
CA ARG A 454 -5.03 3.17 15.93
C ARG A 454 -4.40 2.55 14.68
N ILE A 455 -4.66 3.17 13.51
CA ILE A 455 -4.04 2.80 12.23
C ILE A 455 -2.52 2.90 12.34
N GLU A 456 -2.00 4.02 12.82
CA GLU A 456 -0.56 4.24 12.96
C GLU A 456 0.08 3.27 13.98
N TYR A 457 -0.60 2.97 15.09
CA TYR A 457 -0.12 2.02 16.10
C TYR A 457 0.07 0.63 15.52
N LEU A 458 -0.90 0.15 14.75
CA LEU A 458 -0.84 -1.16 14.12
C LEU A 458 0.11 -1.17 12.92
N THR A 459 0.18 -0.07 12.17
CA THR A 459 1.03 0.02 10.99
C THR A 459 2.51 0.11 11.34
N TYR A 460 2.88 0.93 12.34
CA TYR A 460 4.28 1.22 12.67
C TYR A 460 4.68 0.56 13.99
N PRO A 461 5.87 -0.08 14.07
CA PRO A 461 6.96 -0.04 13.09
C PRO A 461 6.94 -1.16 12.03
N ARG A 462 5.88 -1.96 11.92
CA ARG A 462 5.80 -3.10 10.99
C ARG A 462 5.96 -2.71 9.53
N LEU A 463 5.40 -1.57 9.12
CA LEU A 463 5.56 -1.08 7.75
C LEU A 463 7.01 -0.67 7.42
N CYS A 464 7.80 -0.25 8.42
CA CYS A 464 9.24 -0.06 8.27
C CYS A 464 9.93 -1.39 7.92
N ALA A 465 9.56 -2.48 8.61
CA ALA A 465 10.12 -3.81 8.32
C ALA A 465 9.78 -4.28 6.90
N LEU A 466 8.53 -4.09 6.46
CA LEU A 466 8.13 -4.43 5.08
C LEU A 466 8.90 -3.58 4.07
N ALA A 467 9.02 -2.27 4.29
CA ALA A 467 9.76 -1.38 3.42
C ALA A 467 11.24 -1.79 3.29
N ASP A 468 11.89 -2.15 4.39
CA ASP A 468 13.28 -2.63 4.38
C ASP A 468 13.43 -3.91 3.56
N ARG A 469 12.51 -4.87 3.67
CA ARG A 469 12.57 -6.11 2.88
C ARG A 469 12.21 -5.92 1.42
N ALA A 470 11.22 -5.08 1.13
CA ALA A 470 10.78 -4.81 -0.23
C ALA A 470 11.83 -3.98 -1.02
N TRP A 471 12.61 -3.14 -0.33
CA TRP A 471 13.65 -2.30 -0.93
C TRP A 471 15.02 -2.97 -0.93
N SER A 472 15.55 -3.30 0.25
CA SER A 472 16.94 -3.75 0.43
C SER A 472 17.12 -5.22 0.04
N GLY A 473 16.07 -6.01 0.22
CA GLY A 473 16.15 -7.47 0.13
C GLY A 473 17.09 -8.10 1.16
N GLY A 474 17.55 -9.30 0.84
CA GLY A 474 18.50 -10.06 1.65
C GLY A 474 17.85 -10.76 2.84
N HIS A 475 18.45 -11.87 3.27
CA HIS A 475 18.02 -12.63 4.44
C HIS A 475 18.78 -12.19 5.70
N GLY A 476 18.10 -12.28 6.86
CA GLY A 476 18.76 -12.59 8.12
C GLY A 476 19.39 -11.44 8.93
N ASP A 477 19.47 -10.19 8.43
CA ASP A 477 20.01 -9.07 9.22
C ASP A 477 18.97 -8.44 10.16
N TRP A 478 18.36 -9.27 11.03
CA TRP A 478 17.42 -8.76 12.04
C TRP A 478 18.08 -7.79 13.01
N SER A 479 19.29 -8.10 13.48
CA SER A 479 20.02 -7.25 14.42
C SER A 479 20.31 -5.86 13.84
N GLY A 480 20.80 -5.80 12.60
CA GLY A 480 21.09 -4.53 11.94
C GLY A 480 19.81 -3.75 11.62
N PHE A 481 18.73 -4.44 11.22
CA PHE A 481 17.42 -3.78 11.08
C PHE A 481 16.96 -3.15 12.39
N VAL A 482 17.01 -3.88 13.50
CA VAL A 482 16.59 -3.37 14.81
C VAL A 482 17.44 -2.18 15.25
N GLU A 483 18.75 -2.20 15.00
CA GLU A 483 19.62 -1.05 15.29
C GLU A 483 19.21 0.19 14.48
N ARG A 484 18.99 0.05 13.17
CA ARG A 484 18.52 1.16 12.31
C ARG A 484 17.14 1.64 12.77
N LEU A 485 16.25 0.72 13.12
CA LEU A 485 14.89 1.04 13.58
C LEU A 485 14.88 1.82 14.89
N ARG A 486 15.73 1.47 15.87
CA ARG A 486 15.86 2.23 17.13
C ARG A 486 16.25 3.69 16.90
N HIS A 487 17.09 3.97 15.90
CA HIS A 487 17.39 5.35 15.52
C HIS A 487 16.24 5.98 14.73
N HIS A 488 15.53 5.18 13.94
CA HIS A 488 14.40 5.65 13.14
C HIS A 488 13.18 6.04 13.98
N THR A 489 13.00 5.51 15.19
CA THR A 489 11.90 5.94 16.07
C THR A 489 11.94 7.43 16.38
N ALA A 490 13.12 8.04 16.50
CA ALA A 490 13.23 9.49 16.67
C ALA A 490 12.65 10.29 15.48
N ARG A 491 12.71 9.73 14.26
CA ARG A 491 12.06 10.32 13.07
C ARG A 491 10.55 10.14 13.12
N LEU A 492 10.08 8.97 13.57
CA LEU A 492 8.65 8.72 13.78
C LEU A 492 8.08 9.66 14.86
N ASP A 493 8.81 9.87 15.96
CA ASP A 493 8.46 10.83 17.01
C ASP A 493 8.38 12.26 16.46
N ALA A 494 9.37 12.69 15.67
CA ALA A 494 9.38 14.02 15.05
C ALA A 494 8.23 14.25 14.06
N LEU A 495 7.78 13.18 13.38
CA LEU A 495 6.62 13.18 12.48
C LEU A 495 5.27 12.99 13.21
N GLY A 496 5.31 12.82 14.53
CA GLY A 496 4.14 12.60 15.37
C GLY A 496 3.43 11.28 15.09
N VAL A 497 4.15 10.25 14.61
CA VAL A 497 3.56 8.94 14.30
C VAL A 497 3.27 8.18 15.60
N ARG A 498 2.04 7.69 15.77
CA ARG A 498 1.59 6.94 16.95
C ARG A 498 1.96 5.46 16.87
N TYR A 499 3.24 5.14 16.68
CA TYR A 499 3.72 3.76 16.53
C TYR A 499 3.68 2.95 17.85
N ARG A 500 3.69 1.63 17.75
CA ARG A 500 3.85 0.74 18.91
C ARG A 500 5.27 0.82 19.48
N PRO A 501 5.48 1.11 20.78
CA PRO A 501 6.81 1.28 21.37
C PRO A 501 7.74 0.06 21.22
N LEU A 502 9.02 0.33 21.04
CA LEU A 502 10.06 -0.70 20.99
C LEU A 502 10.47 -1.16 22.40
N THR A 503 9.96 -2.31 22.82
CA THR A 503 10.35 -3.02 24.05
C THR A 503 11.10 -4.32 23.73
N ALA A 504 11.74 -4.93 24.73
CA ALA A 504 12.36 -6.26 24.56
C ALA A 504 11.36 -7.30 24.02
N ARG A 505 10.09 -7.24 24.47
CA ARG A 505 9.01 -8.11 23.98
C ARG A 505 8.67 -7.82 22.51
N SER A 506 8.62 -6.55 22.11
CA SER A 506 8.34 -6.16 20.71
C SER A 506 9.41 -6.62 19.71
N LEU A 507 10.64 -6.81 20.19
CA LEU A 507 11.81 -7.15 19.38
C LEU A 507 12.16 -8.64 19.45
N ALA A 508 11.36 -9.44 20.17
CA ALA A 508 11.62 -10.86 20.32
C ALA A 508 11.42 -11.59 18.97
N THR A 509 12.42 -12.34 18.57
CA THR A 509 12.31 -13.35 17.51
C THR A 509 11.80 -14.62 18.19
N ALA A 510 10.63 -15.12 17.85
CA ALA A 510 10.07 -16.27 18.54
C ALA A 510 11.03 -17.50 18.49
N SER A 511 11.60 -17.89 19.63
CA SER A 511 12.02 -19.27 19.93
C SER A 511 12.26 -19.46 21.44
N THR A 512 11.20 -19.63 22.23
CA THR A 512 11.20 -20.42 23.49
C THR A 512 9.77 -20.50 24.06
N GLY A 513 9.06 -21.60 23.78
CA GLY A 513 7.76 -21.87 24.42
C GLY A 513 6.88 -22.84 23.63
N THR A 514 7.14 -24.14 23.81
CA THR A 514 6.24 -25.29 23.59
C THR A 514 5.06 -25.10 22.63
N ALA A 515 5.14 -25.77 21.48
CA ALA A 515 3.98 -26.16 20.68
C ALA A 515 2.89 -26.73 21.60
N ARG A 516 1.71 -26.10 21.62
CA ARG A 516 0.49 -26.81 22.03
C ARG A 516 0.06 -27.67 20.84
N PRO A 517 -0.23 -28.96 21.05
CA PRO A 517 -0.77 -29.80 19.99
C PRO A 517 -2.16 -29.28 19.57
N PRO A 518 -2.55 -29.49 18.30
CA PRO A 518 -3.84 -29.03 17.79
C PRO A 518 -4.99 -29.73 18.52
N LEU A 519 -6.06 -28.98 18.78
CA LEU A 519 -7.39 -29.51 19.06
C LEU A 519 -8.17 -29.60 17.76
#